data_AF-A0AA39AJV0-F1
#
_entry.id   AF-A0AA39AJV0-F1
#
_cell.length_a   1.000
_cell.length_b   1.000
_cell.length_c   1.000
_cell.angle_alpha   90.00
_cell.angle_beta   90.00
_cell.angle_gamma   90.00
#
_symmetry.space_group_name_H-M   'P 1'
#
loop_
_entity.id
_entity.type
_entity.pdbx_description
1 polymer ?
#
loop_
_entity_poly.entity_id
_entity_poly.type
_entity_poly.pdbx_seq_one_letter_code
_entity_poly.pdbx_strand_id
1 'polypeptide(L)' 'MGFRELKDPTGKNQGPFLGVSIISGFKQGFFGMNLPVRLSDAPEGMPFHDLDEEMNPRHEASRLECLKQ' A
#
# COMPACT_ATOMS: atom_id res chain seq x y z
N MET A 1 8.10 -5.51 -7.22
CA MET A 1 7.49 -4.25 -6.71
C MET A 1 6.41 -3.83 -7.70
N GLY A 2 5.15 -4.08 -7.37
CA GLY A 2 4.00 -3.76 -8.22
C GLY A 2 3.54 -2.30 -8.09
N PHE A 3 2.47 -1.98 -8.81
CA PHE A 3 1.75 -0.72 -8.66
C PHE A 3 0.86 -0.73 -7.43
N ARG A 4 0.68 0.45 -6.83
CA ARG A 4 -0.12 0.62 -5.63
C ARG A 4 -1.01 1.85 -5.73
N GLU A 5 -2.16 1.73 -5.10
CA GLU A 5 -3.10 2.82 -4.89
C GLU A 5 -3.00 3.29 -3.45
N LEU A 6 -3.15 4.60 -3.25
CA LEU A 6 -3.18 5.25 -1.95
C LEU A 6 -4.58 5.81 -1.71
N LYS A 7 -5.05 5.84 -0.47
CA LYS A 7 -6.25 6.59 -0.12
C LYS A 7 -5.85 7.92 0.50
N ASP A 8 -6.22 9.03 -0.13
CA ASP A 8 -5.93 10.35 0.41
C ASP A 8 -6.90 10.73 1.55
N PRO A 9 -6.62 11.77 2.34
CA PRO A 9 -7.46 12.16 3.47
C PRO A 9 -8.92 12.48 3.12
N THR A 10 -9.22 12.84 1.87
CA THR A 10 -10.59 13.06 1.37
C THR A 10 -11.34 11.76 1.06
N GLY A 11 -10.64 10.62 1.15
CA GLY A 11 -11.18 9.29 0.90
C GLY A 11 -11.12 8.85 -0.56
N LYS A 12 -10.51 9.64 -1.45
CA LYS A 12 -10.34 9.29 -2.86
C LYS A 12 -9.11 8.41 -3.06
N ASN A 13 -9.24 7.40 -3.92
CA ASN A 13 -8.14 6.54 -4.32
C ASN A 13 -7.27 7.28 -5.34
N GLN A 14 -5.95 7.28 -5.11
CA GLN A 14 -4.95 7.88 -5.97
C GLN A 14 -3.96 6.82 -6.45
N GLY A 15 -3.60 6.88 -7.73
CA GLY A 15 -2.69 5.94 -8.37
C GLY A 15 -3.20 5.50 -9.75
N PRO A 16 -2.61 4.44 -10.31
CA PRO A 16 -1.53 3.62 -9.76
C PRO A 16 -0.19 4.35 -9.65
N PHE A 17 0.51 4.20 -8.52
CA PHE A 17 1.90 4.65 -8.34
C PHE A 17 2.83 3.45 -8.28
N LEU A 18 4.07 3.62 -8.72
CA LEU A 18 5.10 2.61 -8.49
C LEU A 18 5.37 2.47 -6.99
N GLY A 19 5.43 1.22 -6.49
CA GLY A 19 5.74 0.98 -5.08
C GLY A 19 7.04 1.65 -4.62
N VAL A 20 8.05 1.74 -5.49
CA VAL A 20 9.31 2.47 -5.20
C VAL A 20 9.09 3.96 -4.94
N SER A 21 8.14 4.60 -5.64
CA SER A 21 7.83 6.02 -5.47
C SER A 21 7.16 6.27 -4.13
N ILE A 22 6.25 5.38 -3.71
CA ILE A 22 5.58 5.45 -2.40
C ILE A 22 6.59 5.22 -1.27
N ILE A 23 7.44 4.19 -1.39
CA ILE A 23 8.49 3.91 -0.41
C ILE A 23 9.47 5.08 -0.29
N SER A 24 9.87 5.67 -1.41
CA SER A 24 10.74 6.84 -1.42
C SER A 24 10.10 8.05 -0.74
N GLY A 25 8.81 8.32 -1.02
CA GLY A 25 8.08 9.41 -0.36
C GLY A 25 7.95 9.22 1.15
N PHE A 26 7.70 7.99 1.61
CA PHE A 26 7.67 7.66 3.04
C PHE A 26 9.02 7.91 3.72
N LYS A 27 10.11 7.40 3.13
CA LYS A 27 11.47 7.61 3.66
C LYS A 27 11.88 9.08 3.70
N GLN A 28 11.32 9.91 2.83
CA GLN A 28 11.55 11.35 2.79
C GLN A 28 10.60 12.15 3.70
N GLY A 29 9.62 11.50 4.35
CA GLY A 29 8.65 12.14 5.24
C GLY A 29 7.46 12.82 4.54
N PHE A 30 7.25 12.57 3.24
CA PHE A 30 6.07 13.06 2.52
C PHE A 30 4.81 12.26 2.86
N PHE A 31 4.98 10.98 3.20
CA PHE A 31 3.89 10.07 3.55
C PHE A 31 4.02 9.63 5.01
N GLY A 32 2.89 9.59 5.71
CA GLY A 32 2.82 9.08 7.08
C GLY A 32 2.82 7.55 7.13
N MET A 33 3.07 6.99 8.32
CA MET A 33 3.04 5.55 8.58
C MET A 33 1.64 4.95 8.35
N ASN A 34 0.59 5.67 8.74
CA ASN A 34 -0.80 5.27 8.58
C ASN A 34 -1.39 5.64 7.20
N LEU A 35 -0.54 5.78 6.18
CA LEU A 35 -1.03 6.04 4.83
C LEU A 35 -1.68 4.75 4.29
N PRO A 36 -2.98 4.74 3.99
CA PRO A 36 -3.64 3.53 3.52
C PRO A 36 -3.18 3.24 2.08
N VAL A 37 -2.58 2.07 1.89
CA VAL A 37 -2.04 1.59 0.61
C VAL A 37 -2.61 0.23 0.25
N ARG A 38 -2.76 -0.02 -1.05
CA ARG A 38 -3.21 -1.31 -1.59
C ARG A 38 -2.52 -1.60 -2.92
N LEU A 39 -2.37 -2.87 -3.28
CA LEU A 39 -1.94 -3.22 -4.64
C LEU A 39 -3.00 -2.77 -5.65
N SER A 40 -2.57 -2.22 -6.78
CA SER A 40 -3.50 -1.82 -7.85
C SER A 40 -4.18 -3.01 -8.50
N ASP A 41 -3.53 -4.18 -8.47
CA ASP A 41 -4.08 -5.44 -8.98
C ASP A 41 -4.84 -6.24 -7.89
N ALA A 42 -5.09 -5.64 -6.72
CA ALA A 42 -5.89 -6.28 -5.68
C ALA A 42 -7.35 -6.44 -6.12
N PRO A 43 -8.02 -7.56 -5.77
CA PRO A 43 -9.45 -7.73 -6.00
C PRO A 43 -10.28 -6.58 -5.41
N GLU A 44 -11.40 -6.26 -6.05
CA GLU A 44 -12.36 -5.30 -5.51
C GLU A 44 -12.87 -5.77 -4.14
N GLY A 45 -12.87 -4.87 -3.16
CA GLY A 45 -13.21 -5.20 -1.77
C GLY A 45 -12.02 -5.58 -0.87
N MET A 46 -10.81 -5.78 -1.42
CA MET A 46 -9.62 -5.97 -0.59
C MET A 46 -9.33 -4.67 0.21
N PRO A 47 -9.11 -4.76 1.53
CA PRO A 47 -8.87 -3.59 2.37
C PRO A 47 -7.54 -2.89 2.03
N PHE A 48 -7.46 -1.61 2.38
CA PHE A 48 -6.19 -0.89 2.43
C PHE A 48 -5.46 -1.25 3.73
N HIS A 49 -4.13 -1.25 3.68
CA HIS A 49 -3.27 -1.47 4.82
C HIS A 49 -2.36 -0.27 5.04
N ASP A 50 -1.82 -0.11 6.24
CA ASP A 50 -0.89 0.98 6.49
C ASP A 50 0.43 0.76 5.74
N LEU A 51 1.03 1.84 5.25
CA LEU A 51 2.30 1.77 4.52
C LEU A 51 3.42 1.17 5.38
N ASP A 52 3.42 1.45 6.67
CA ASP A 52 4.37 0.86 7.62
C ASP A 52 4.21 -0.66 7.75
N GLU A 53 2.96 -1.13 7.82
CA GLU A 53 2.67 -2.57 7.84
C GLU A 53 3.14 -3.25 6.56
N GLU A 54 2.99 -2.58 5.42
CA GLU A 54 3.45 -3.09 4.13
C GLU A 54 4.98 -3.16 4.01
N MET A 55 5.72 -2.26 4.65
CA MET A 55 7.19 -2.31 4.67
C MET A 55 7.74 -3.32 5.66
N ASN A 56 6.91 -3.85 6.57
CA ASN A 56 7.36 -4.80 7.56
C ASN A 56 7.46 -6.22 6.96
N PRO A 57 8.66 -6.81 6.88
CA PRO A 57 8.86 -8.14 6.29
C PRO A 57 8.08 -9.24 7.01
N ARG A 58 7.67 -9.02 8.27
CA ARG A 58 6.83 -9.96 9.03
C ARG A 58 5.38 -10.03 8.52
N HIS A 59 4.90 -8.96 7.88
CA HIS A 59 3.53 -8.89 7.35
C HIS A 59 3.44 -9.23 5.86
N GLU A 60 4.53 -9.17 5.11
CA GLU A 60 4.59 -9.55 3.68
C GLU A 60 4.12 -11.00 3.45
N ALA A 61 4.47 -11.92 4.36
CA ALA A 61 4.01 -13.31 4.32
C ALA A 61 2.48 -13.45 4.46
N SER A 62 1.86 -12.62 5.30
CA SER A 62 0.39 -12.61 5.49
C SER A 62 -0.35 -12.11 4.26
N ARG A 63 0.27 -11.21 3.48
CA ARG A 63 -0.32 -10.65 2.26
C ARG A 63 -0.34 -11.64 1.10
N LEU A 64 0.69 -12.48 0.99
CA LEU A 64 0.74 -13.49 -0.06
C LEU A 64 -0.31 -14.59 0.16
N GLU A 65 -0.64 -14.90 1.42
CA GLU A 65 -1.73 -15.81 1.78
C GLU A 65 -3.12 -15.21 1.48
N CYS A 66 -3.29 -13.88 1.63
CA CYS A 66 -4.53 -13.19 1.28
C CYS A 66 -4.75 -13.11 -0.25
N LEU A 67 -3.67 -13.03 -1.04
CA LEU A 67 -3.73 -13.05 -2.52
C LEU A 67 -3.91 -14.46 -3.11
N LYS A 68 -3.83 -15.51 -2.29
CA LYS A 68 -3.99 -16.92 -2.69
C LYS A 68 -5.40 -17.48 -2.43
N GLN A 69 -6.28 -16.70 -1.79
CA GLN A 69 -7.69 -17.02 -1.57
C GLN A 69 -8.56 -16.32 -2.60
#